data_AF-A0A972NDK6-F1
#
_entry.id   AF-A0A972NDK6-F1
#
_cell.length_a   1.000
_cell.length_b   1.000
_cell.length_c   1.000
_cell.angle_alpha   90.00
_cell.angle_beta   90.00
_cell.angle_gamma   90.00
#
_symmetry.space_group_name_H-M   'P 1'
#
loop_
_entity.id
_entity.type
_entity.pdbx_description
1 polymer ?
#
loop_
_entity_poly.entity_id
_entity_poly.type
_entity_poly.pdbx_seq_one_letter_code
_entity_poly.pdbx_strand_id
1 'polypeptide(L)'
;MELKVGRTYAAFLPENPIRSFKFRVERVDDLFAVGKVVDAPEGVELLRPYLVRTASPAGEFLKVAPYEFDPQKETLKLVLLGRLSERRRFVRYPLLHLGIEAESEYFTGFVENASLGGLKVRVKEWKKTGLPLKEGESFYARLKVKGKDAERVFHLVLKTLAAGPDFVSAAFERPAAEASEFFYSALRLLGNEGAPEVERRRFRRFFTLPLGVLVDTPLGSGVMVDLSLGGAKVELKTPKEGPPPPPPFTVEFRLPEGERFFVDARVVGQTPPAFLSLAFEGPEREVLRLVSRVLDRLSEL
;
A
#
# COMPACT_ATOMS: atom_id res chain seq x y z
N MET A 1 -4.56 18.14 5.61
CA MET A 1 -3.85 18.95 4.59
C MET A 1 -2.40 19.10 5.05
N GLU A 2 -1.48 18.33 4.49
CA GLU A 2 -0.17 18.03 5.13
C GLU A 2 1.00 18.89 4.65
N LEU A 3 1.08 19.21 3.35
CA LEU A 3 2.00 20.21 2.82
C LEU A 3 1.20 21.32 2.12
N LYS A 4 1.62 22.57 2.26
CA LYS A 4 0.94 23.73 1.66
C LYS A 4 1.82 24.35 0.58
N VAL A 5 1.25 24.57 -0.59
CA VAL A 5 1.91 25.31 -1.68
C VAL A 5 2.42 26.66 -1.15
N GLY A 6 3.62 27.02 -1.57
CA GLY A 6 4.31 28.24 -1.18
C GLY A 6 5.04 28.16 0.15
N ARG A 7 4.83 27.14 0.98
CA ARG A 7 5.53 26.98 2.27
C ARG A 7 6.83 26.20 2.14
N THR A 8 7.78 26.56 2.99
CA THR A 8 9.06 25.87 3.15
C THR A 8 8.98 24.86 4.28
N TYR A 9 9.50 23.67 4.04
CA TYR A 9 9.58 22.56 4.97
C TYR A 9 11.01 22.08 5.07
N ALA A 10 11.37 21.52 6.23
CA ALA A 10 12.61 20.78 6.40
C ALA A 10 12.30 19.28 6.41
N ALA A 11 12.99 18.52 5.57
CA ALA A 11 13.00 17.07 5.58
C ALA A 11 14.30 16.59 6.24
N PHE A 12 14.21 15.67 7.19
CA PHE A 12 15.39 15.13 7.89
C PHE A 12 15.36 13.60 7.91
N LEU A 13 16.53 12.97 7.93
CA LEU A 13 16.61 11.51 8.07
C LEU A 13 16.23 11.10 9.51
N PRO A 14 15.35 10.10 9.69
CA PRO A 14 14.96 9.62 11.02
C PRO A 14 16.16 9.23 11.91
N GLU A 15 17.13 8.53 11.31
CA GLU A 15 18.33 7.99 11.94
C GLU A 15 19.45 9.03 12.13
N ASN A 16 19.39 10.14 11.40
CA ASN A 16 20.36 11.23 11.52
C ASN A 16 19.71 12.57 11.17
N PRO A 17 19.10 13.26 12.15
CA PRO A 17 18.39 14.52 11.92
C PRO A 17 19.26 15.69 11.43
N ILE A 18 20.58 15.58 11.56
CA ILE A 18 21.55 16.55 11.03
C ILE A 18 21.51 16.53 9.50
N ARG A 19 21.35 15.34 8.91
CA ARG A 19 21.20 15.15 7.47
C ARG A 19 19.79 15.57 7.08
N SER A 20 19.69 16.77 6.54
CA SER A 20 18.43 17.39 6.20
C SER A 20 18.55 18.26 4.96
N PHE A 21 17.40 18.51 4.34
CA PHE A 21 17.26 19.51 3.30
C PHE A 21 15.97 20.30 3.52
N LYS A 22 15.95 21.55 3.07
CA LYS A 22 14.77 22.40 3.05
C LYS A 22 14.27 22.53 1.63
N PHE A 23 12.96 22.50 1.48
CA PHE A 23 12.32 22.66 0.19
C PHE A 23 11.06 23.50 0.33
N ARG A 24 10.79 24.33 -0.68
CA ARG A 24 9.55 25.09 -0.81
C ARG A 24 8.61 24.34 -1.73
N VAL A 25 7.40 24.05 -1.26
CA VAL A 25 6.41 23.33 -2.05
C VAL A 25 5.88 24.23 -3.16
N GLU A 26 6.01 23.81 -4.41
CA GLU A 26 5.47 24.50 -5.58
C GLU A 26 4.14 23.88 -6.01
N ARG A 27 4.04 22.55 -5.94
CA ARG A 27 2.83 21.79 -6.25
C ARG A 27 2.71 20.63 -5.27
N VAL A 28 1.48 20.29 -4.90
CA VAL A 28 1.20 19.15 -4.02
C VAL A 28 -0.12 18.52 -4.41
N ASP A 29 -0.15 17.20 -4.47
CA ASP A 29 -1.35 16.39 -4.57
C ASP A 29 -1.41 15.39 -3.39
N ASP A 30 -2.32 14.43 -3.44
CA ASP A 30 -2.50 13.45 -2.34
C ASP A 30 -1.27 12.55 -2.09
N LEU A 31 -0.38 12.39 -3.08
CA LEU A 31 0.72 11.41 -3.08
C LEU A 31 2.07 12.00 -3.47
N PHE A 32 2.09 13.17 -4.11
CA PHE A 32 3.30 13.79 -4.64
C PHE A 32 3.39 15.24 -4.20
N ALA A 33 4.62 15.70 -4.02
CA ALA A 33 4.91 17.11 -3.96
C ALA A 33 6.06 17.43 -4.92
N VAL A 34 5.92 18.53 -5.64
CA VAL A 34 7.03 19.17 -6.34
C VAL A 34 7.45 20.34 -5.48
N GLY A 35 8.73 20.41 -5.17
CA GLY A 35 9.30 21.51 -4.42
C GLY A 35 10.59 22.01 -5.01
N LYS A 36 10.90 23.27 -4.73
CA LYS A 36 12.20 23.85 -5.00
C LYS A 36 13.08 23.67 -3.78
N VAL A 37 14.24 23.04 -3.92
CA VAL A 37 15.23 22.91 -2.84
C VAL A 37 15.75 24.31 -2.52
N VAL A 38 15.69 24.65 -1.23
CA VAL A 38 16.13 25.95 -0.70
C VAL A 38 17.51 25.82 -0.05
N ASP A 39 17.78 24.66 0.53
CA ASP A 39 18.98 24.39 1.33
C ASP A 39 19.19 22.88 1.40
N ALA A 40 20.38 22.36 1.06
CA ALA A 40 20.70 20.93 1.09
C ALA A 40 22.21 20.72 1.30
N PRO A 41 22.73 21.00 2.50
CA PRO A 41 24.18 21.05 2.77
C PRO A 41 24.90 19.73 2.50
N GLU A 42 24.19 18.60 2.64
CA GLU A 42 24.72 17.26 2.38
C GLU A 42 24.08 16.59 1.14
N GLY A 43 23.42 17.39 0.30
CA GLY A 43 22.66 16.92 -0.85
C GLY A 43 21.33 16.26 -0.48
N VAL A 44 20.63 15.74 -1.49
CA VAL A 44 19.35 15.04 -1.34
C VAL A 44 19.50 13.60 -1.78
N GLU A 45 19.32 12.66 -0.86
CA GLU A 45 19.32 11.23 -1.22
C GLU A 45 17.98 10.81 -1.84
N LEU A 46 18.05 10.28 -3.05
CA LEU A 46 16.89 9.76 -3.75
C LEU A 46 16.49 8.39 -3.18
N LEU A 47 15.20 8.11 -3.27
CA LEU A 47 14.48 6.91 -2.83
C LEU A 47 14.58 6.61 -1.32
N ARG A 48 15.27 7.45 -0.55
CA ARG A 48 15.37 7.32 0.91
C ARG A 48 14.23 8.08 1.60
N PRO A 49 13.58 7.51 2.62
CA PRO A 49 12.56 8.22 3.36
C PRO A 49 13.10 9.28 4.33
N TYR A 50 12.53 10.48 4.25
CA TYR A 50 12.74 11.60 5.17
C TYR A 50 11.46 11.87 5.97
N LEU A 51 11.62 12.56 7.09
CA LEU A 51 10.52 13.05 7.91
C LEU A 51 10.39 14.55 7.76
N VAL A 52 9.17 15.01 7.53
CA VAL A 52 8.83 16.42 7.43
C VAL A 52 7.88 16.76 8.56
N ARG A 53 8.26 17.71 9.41
CA ARG A 53 7.35 18.19 10.45
C ARG A 53 6.23 19.01 9.80
N THR A 54 4.99 18.56 9.98
CA THR A 54 3.83 19.30 9.47
C THR A 54 3.45 20.42 10.45
N ALA A 55 2.71 21.42 9.97
CA ALA A 55 2.20 22.51 10.82
C ALA A 55 0.95 22.10 11.64
N SER A 56 0.76 20.80 11.88
CA SER A 56 -0.35 20.26 12.66
C SER A 56 -0.20 20.66 14.14
N PRO A 57 -1.29 21.04 14.85
CA PRO A 57 -1.24 21.34 16.29
C PRO A 57 -0.66 20.20 17.14
N ALA A 58 -0.78 18.96 16.66
CA ALA A 58 -0.28 17.76 17.33
C ALA A 58 1.20 17.44 17.03
N GLY A 59 1.90 18.26 16.24
CA GLY A 59 3.32 18.05 15.91
C GLY A 59 3.57 16.83 15.02
N GLU A 60 2.60 16.43 14.20
CA GLU A 60 2.69 15.24 13.35
C GLU A 60 3.81 15.36 12.30
N PHE A 61 4.52 14.26 12.09
CA PHE A 61 5.48 14.11 11.01
C PHE A 61 4.84 13.45 9.79
N LEU A 62 5.21 13.91 8.61
CA LEU A 62 4.90 13.31 7.32
C LEU A 62 6.16 12.60 6.82
N LYS A 63 6.05 11.32 6.50
CA LYS A 63 7.12 10.59 5.84
C LYS A 63 7.06 10.88 4.35
N VAL A 64 8.16 11.31 3.76
CA VAL A 64 8.30 11.61 2.32
C VAL A 64 9.52 10.90 1.77
N ALA A 65 9.57 10.63 0.47
CA ALA A 65 10.78 10.14 -0.20
C ALA A 65 11.04 10.94 -1.49
N PRO A 66 12.18 11.62 -1.62
CA PRO A 66 12.62 12.16 -2.90
C PRO A 66 12.78 11.04 -3.92
N TYR A 67 12.35 11.22 -5.15
CA TYR A 67 12.57 10.21 -6.20
C TYR A 67 13.17 10.78 -7.48
N GLU A 68 13.17 12.10 -7.63
CA GLU A 68 13.82 12.80 -8.74
C GLU A 68 14.31 14.16 -8.24
N PHE A 69 15.54 14.52 -8.58
CA PHE A 69 16.12 15.82 -8.29
C PHE A 69 16.84 16.35 -9.53
N ASP A 70 16.44 17.54 -9.99
CA ASP A 70 17.12 18.30 -11.04
C ASP A 70 17.98 19.37 -10.36
N PRO A 71 19.32 19.19 -10.28
CA PRO A 71 20.21 20.13 -9.61
C PRO A 71 20.36 21.45 -10.37
N GLN A 72 20.11 21.49 -11.69
CA GLN A 72 20.19 22.73 -12.46
C GLN A 72 19.01 23.66 -12.17
N LYS A 73 17.84 23.07 -11.92
CA LYS A 73 16.60 23.81 -11.60
C LYS A 73 16.28 23.83 -10.11
N GLU A 74 17.11 23.19 -9.29
CA GLU A 74 16.89 22.95 -7.87
C GLU A 74 15.50 22.33 -7.61
N THR A 75 14.98 21.56 -8.56
CA THR A 75 13.61 21.04 -8.51
C THR A 75 13.63 19.62 -8.00
N LEU A 76 12.85 19.37 -6.95
CA LEU A 76 12.72 18.08 -6.29
C LEU A 76 11.30 17.54 -6.43
N LYS A 77 11.18 16.28 -6.84
CA LYS A 77 9.93 15.55 -6.78
C LYS A 77 9.97 14.57 -5.61
N LEU A 78 8.94 14.66 -4.78
CA LEU A 78 8.76 13.90 -3.55
C LEU A 78 7.52 13.02 -3.69
N VAL A 79 7.58 11.83 -3.13
CA VAL A 79 6.41 11.03 -2.79
C VAL A 79 6.06 11.21 -1.32
N LEU A 80 4.76 11.30 -1.03
CA LEU A 80 4.20 11.35 0.32
C LEU A 80 3.87 9.92 0.74
N LEU A 81 4.65 9.37 1.69
CA LEU A 81 4.53 7.99 2.16
C LEU A 81 3.48 7.81 3.27
N GLY A 82 3.08 8.91 3.93
CA GLY A 82 2.02 8.96 4.95
C GLY A 82 2.48 9.58 6.29
N ARG A 83 1.54 9.83 7.20
CA ARG A 83 1.85 10.38 8.54
C ARG A 83 2.51 9.34 9.45
N LEU A 84 3.47 9.81 10.23
CA LEU A 84 4.22 9.07 11.25
C LEU A 84 3.44 8.85 12.56
N SER A 85 2.11 8.95 12.53
CA SER A 85 1.25 8.28 13.51
C SER A 85 1.02 6.80 13.15
N GLU A 86 1.27 6.40 11.91
CA GLU A 86 1.17 5.01 11.45
C GLU A 86 2.55 4.34 11.37
N ARG A 87 2.93 3.60 12.42
CA ARG A 87 4.09 2.69 12.41
C ARG A 87 3.88 1.43 11.54
N ARG A 88 2.74 1.28 10.87
CA ARG A 88 2.32 0.05 10.20
C ARG A 88 2.55 0.16 8.70
N ARG A 89 3.24 -0.84 8.16
CA ARG A 89 3.52 -0.99 6.71
C ARG A 89 2.25 -1.19 5.86
N PHE A 90 1.18 -1.70 6.46
CA PHE A 90 -0.10 -2.00 5.80
C PHE A 90 -1.28 -1.46 6.61
N VAL A 91 -2.28 -0.87 5.93
CA VAL A 91 -3.53 -0.40 6.57
C VAL A 91 -4.32 -1.59 7.08
N ARG A 92 -4.88 -1.43 8.28
CA ARG A 92 -5.78 -2.42 8.88
C ARG A 92 -7.23 -2.00 8.69
N TYR A 93 -8.02 -2.91 8.14
CA TYR A 93 -9.45 -2.75 7.95
C TYR A 93 -10.18 -3.45 9.09
N PRO A 94 -11.20 -2.81 9.71
CA PRO A 94 -12.03 -3.46 10.70
C PRO A 94 -12.95 -4.49 10.01
N LEU A 95 -12.91 -5.74 10.47
CA LEU A 95 -13.62 -6.87 9.84
C LEU A 95 -14.57 -7.60 10.78
N LEU A 96 -14.63 -7.22 12.06
CA LEU A 96 -15.40 -7.94 13.07
C LEU A 96 -16.87 -8.15 12.68
N HIS A 97 -17.50 -7.13 12.09
CA HIS A 97 -18.90 -7.14 11.67
C HIS A 97 -19.18 -8.12 10.52
N LEU A 98 -18.15 -8.54 9.78
CA LEU A 98 -18.27 -9.54 8.72
C LEU A 98 -18.38 -10.97 9.26
N GLY A 99 -18.18 -11.17 10.57
CA GLY A 99 -18.33 -12.49 11.20
C GLY A 99 -17.36 -13.55 10.66
N ILE A 100 -16.19 -13.15 10.16
CA ILE A 100 -15.17 -14.07 9.64
C ILE A 100 -14.65 -14.92 10.80
N GLU A 101 -15.01 -16.21 10.80
CA GLU A 101 -14.63 -17.16 11.85
C GLU A 101 -13.15 -17.53 11.68
N ALA A 102 -12.41 -17.52 12.78
CA ALA A 102 -11.03 -17.96 12.86
C ALA A 102 -10.90 -19.13 13.83
N GLU A 103 -10.35 -20.24 13.35
CA GLU A 103 -10.15 -21.45 14.14
C GLU A 103 -8.70 -21.91 14.06
N SER A 104 -8.08 -22.14 15.20
CA SER A 104 -6.77 -22.79 15.31
C SER A 104 -6.83 -23.97 16.28
N GLU A 105 -5.70 -24.65 16.47
CA GLU A 105 -5.56 -25.62 17.57
C GLU A 105 -5.59 -24.96 18.96
N TYR A 106 -5.35 -23.65 19.04
CA TYR A 106 -5.25 -22.90 20.30
C TYR A 106 -6.54 -22.19 20.67
N PHE A 107 -7.33 -21.73 19.70
CA PHE A 107 -8.49 -20.89 19.94
C PHE A 107 -9.58 -21.01 18.87
N THR A 108 -10.78 -20.54 19.20
CA THR A 108 -11.80 -20.09 18.23
C THR A 108 -12.08 -18.60 18.43
N GLY A 109 -12.46 -17.90 17.37
CA GLY A 109 -12.71 -16.47 17.44
C GLY A 109 -13.19 -15.86 16.13
N PHE A 110 -13.14 -14.53 16.07
CA PHE A 110 -13.51 -13.76 14.88
C PHE A 110 -12.38 -12.82 14.48
N VAL A 111 -12.18 -12.63 13.18
CA VAL A 111 -11.21 -11.65 12.68
C VAL A 111 -11.72 -10.25 12.99
N GLU A 112 -11.07 -9.57 13.95
CA GLU A 112 -11.42 -8.23 14.38
C GLU A 112 -10.98 -7.19 13.35
N ASN A 113 -9.75 -7.33 12.85
CA ASN A 113 -9.20 -6.53 11.77
C ASN A 113 -8.11 -7.29 11.02
N ALA A 114 -7.86 -6.92 9.77
CA ALA A 114 -6.77 -7.47 8.97
C ALA A 114 -6.11 -6.41 8.08
N SER A 115 -4.89 -6.71 7.67
CA SER A 115 -4.09 -5.99 6.69
C SER A 115 -3.36 -7.01 5.82
N LEU A 116 -2.71 -6.57 4.75
CA LEU A 116 -1.81 -7.43 3.97
C LEU A 116 -0.64 -8.01 4.77
N GLY A 117 -0.26 -7.39 5.89
CA GLY A 117 0.82 -7.89 6.75
C GLY A 117 0.38 -8.87 7.83
N GLY A 118 -0.94 -9.04 8.03
CA GLY A 118 -1.45 -9.88 9.11
C GLY A 118 -2.77 -9.39 9.70
N LEU A 119 -3.24 -10.09 10.72
CA LEU A 119 -4.59 -9.94 11.27
C LEU A 119 -4.60 -9.91 12.80
N LYS A 120 -5.70 -9.43 13.37
CA LYS A 120 -6.04 -9.55 14.78
C LYS A 120 -7.32 -10.35 14.88
N VAL A 121 -7.27 -11.42 15.65
CA VAL A 121 -8.44 -12.23 16.04
C VAL A 121 -8.88 -11.79 17.43
N ARG A 122 -10.18 -11.59 17.59
CA ARG A 122 -10.83 -11.57 18.90
C ARG A 122 -11.16 -13.00 19.29
N VAL A 123 -10.54 -13.49 20.35
CA VAL A 123 -10.71 -14.85 20.84
C VAL A 123 -12.05 -14.96 21.54
N LYS A 124 -12.84 -15.96 21.15
CA LYS A 124 -14.09 -16.33 21.82
C LYS A 124 -13.84 -17.40 22.88
N GLU A 125 -13.00 -18.38 22.56
CA GLU A 125 -12.71 -19.50 23.44
C GLU A 125 -11.28 -20.01 23.21
N TRP A 126 -10.55 -20.27 24.30
CA TRP A 126 -9.24 -20.94 24.27
C TRP A 126 -9.44 -22.46 24.39
N LYS A 127 -8.85 -23.22 23.45
CA LYS A 127 -8.98 -24.68 23.40
C LYS A 127 -7.98 -25.43 24.29
N LYS A 128 -6.80 -24.85 24.52
CA LYS A 128 -5.78 -25.41 25.43
C LYS A 128 -5.79 -24.63 26.74
N THR A 129 -5.90 -25.33 27.87
CA THR A 129 -5.78 -24.75 29.20
C THR A 129 -4.31 -24.48 29.52
N GLY A 130 -3.94 -23.20 29.62
CA GLY A 130 -2.61 -22.77 30.06
C GLY A 130 -1.73 -22.22 28.93
N LEU A 131 -1.59 -20.90 28.97
CA LEU A 131 -0.73 -19.99 28.19
C LEU A 131 -1.16 -19.64 26.75
N PRO A 132 -1.24 -18.33 26.44
CA PRO A 132 -1.51 -17.82 25.11
C PRO A 132 -0.28 -18.05 24.23
N LEU A 133 -0.51 -18.29 22.94
CA LEU A 133 0.49 -18.26 21.88
C LEU A 133 1.63 -17.27 22.18
N LYS A 134 2.88 -17.73 22.20
CA LYS A 134 4.01 -16.85 22.52
C LYS A 134 4.34 -15.96 21.33
N GLU A 135 4.84 -14.76 21.60
CA GLU A 135 5.38 -13.90 20.54
C GLU A 135 6.46 -14.64 19.74
N GLY A 136 6.37 -14.56 18.41
CA GLY A 136 7.27 -15.24 17.48
C GLY A 136 6.88 -16.69 17.16
N GLU A 137 5.91 -17.29 17.86
CA GLU A 137 5.46 -18.65 17.61
C GLU A 137 4.53 -18.72 16.39
N SER A 138 4.80 -19.65 15.49
CA SER A 138 4.01 -19.88 14.28
C SER A 138 2.91 -20.91 14.54
N PHE A 139 1.72 -20.65 14.03
CA PHE A 139 0.56 -21.50 14.19
C PHE A 139 -0.31 -21.50 12.94
N TYR A 140 -1.10 -22.54 12.80
CA TYR A 140 -2.05 -22.68 11.70
C TYR A 140 -3.44 -22.16 12.09
N ALA A 141 -4.06 -21.40 11.19
CA ALA A 141 -5.42 -20.93 11.34
C ALA A 141 -6.25 -21.20 10.09
N ARG A 142 -7.45 -21.75 10.31
CA ARG A 142 -8.51 -21.86 9.32
C ARG A 142 -9.42 -20.64 9.44
N LEU A 143 -9.55 -19.87 8.37
CA LEU A 143 -10.40 -18.68 8.30
C LEU A 143 -11.59 -18.96 7.38
N LYS A 144 -12.81 -18.78 7.87
CA LYS A 144 -14.05 -18.97 7.08
C LYS A 144 -14.66 -17.64 6.73
N VAL A 145 -14.72 -17.35 5.45
CA VAL A 145 -15.31 -16.13 4.89
C VAL A 145 -16.64 -16.50 4.24
N LYS A 146 -17.76 -16.10 4.86
CA LYS A 146 -19.10 -16.32 4.32
C LYS A 146 -19.45 -15.18 3.37
N GLY A 147 -19.38 -15.45 2.07
CA GLY A 147 -19.85 -14.51 1.04
C GLY A 147 -21.33 -14.65 0.76
N LYS A 148 -21.86 -13.74 -0.08
CA LYS A 148 -23.27 -13.79 -0.54
C LYS A 148 -23.60 -15.07 -1.31
N ASP A 149 -22.63 -15.61 -2.05
CA ASP A 149 -22.84 -16.71 -3.00
C ASP A 149 -22.18 -18.04 -2.58
N ALA A 150 -21.16 -18.00 -1.71
CA ALA A 150 -20.47 -19.21 -1.22
C ALA A 150 -19.64 -18.93 0.04
N GLU A 151 -19.47 -19.96 0.88
CA GLU A 151 -18.47 -19.98 1.94
C GLU A 151 -17.10 -20.34 1.34
N ARG A 152 -16.08 -19.53 1.65
CA ARG A 152 -14.68 -19.84 1.33
C ARG A 152 -13.89 -20.08 2.59
N VAL A 153 -12.99 -21.04 2.52
CA VAL A 153 -12.13 -21.45 3.63
C VAL A 153 -10.69 -21.24 3.23
N PHE A 154 -9.95 -20.50 4.05
CA PHE A 154 -8.53 -20.22 3.88
C PHE A 154 -7.73 -20.88 4.98
N HIS A 155 -6.57 -21.40 4.62
CA HIS A 155 -5.68 -22.18 5.47
C HIS A 155 -4.33 -21.46 5.58
N LEU A 156 -4.16 -20.67 6.64
CA LEU A 156 -3.03 -19.75 6.75
C LEU A 156 -2.07 -20.16 7.87
N VAL A 157 -0.77 -20.04 7.58
CA VAL A 157 0.29 -20.08 8.60
C VAL A 157 0.56 -18.66 9.08
N LEU A 158 0.42 -18.46 10.39
CA LEU A 158 0.46 -17.18 11.06
C LEU A 158 1.58 -17.18 12.10
N LYS A 159 2.34 -16.10 12.17
CA LYS A 159 3.34 -15.87 13.21
C LYS A 159 2.80 -14.91 14.26
N THR A 160 2.74 -15.35 15.50
CA THR A 160 2.22 -14.55 16.61
C THR A 160 3.08 -13.31 16.81
N LEU A 161 2.44 -12.15 16.85
CA LEU A 161 3.06 -10.88 17.23
C LEU A 161 2.76 -10.52 18.68
N ALA A 162 1.53 -10.81 19.13
CA ALA A 162 1.11 -10.62 20.51
C ALA A 162 -0.15 -11.45 20.78
N ALA A 163 -0.29 -11.97 21.98
CA ALA A 163 -1.51 -12.64 22.41
C ALA A 163 -1.89 -12.19 23.84
N GLY A 164 -3.18 -11.98 24.05
CA GLY A 164 -3.76 -11.60 25.34
C GLY A 164 -4.96 -12.50 25.68
N PRO A 165 -5.66 -12.26 26.79
CA PRO A 165 -6.76 -13.11 27.24
C PRO A 165 -7.91 -13.25 26.23
N ASP A 166 -8.16 -12.22 25.42
CA ASP A 166 -9.29 -12.10 24.51
C ASP A 166 -8.87 -11.82 23.05
N PHE A 167 -7.57 -11.87 22.74
CA PHE A 167 -7.10 -11.61 21.37
C PHE A 167 -5.81 -12.34 21.00
N VAL A 168 -5.62 -12.51 19.69
CA VAL A 168 -4.34 -12.89 19.07
C VAL A 168 -4.06 -11.94 17.91
N SER A 169 -2.91 -11.27 17.93
CA SER A 169 -2.37 -10.53 16.79
C SER A 169 -1.28 -11.35 16.13
N ALA A 170 -1.38 -11.54 14.82
CA ALA A 170 -0.42 -12.35 14.07
C ALA A 170 -0.07 -11.73 12.71
N ALA A 171 1.15 -11.95 12.27
CA ALA A 171 1.63 -11.67 10.93
C ALA A 171 1.42 -12.89 10.03
N PHE A 172 1.25 -12.67 8.72
CA PHE A 172 1.40 -13.77 7.75
C PHE A 172 2.89 -14.09 7.60
N GLU A 173 3.30 -15.36 7.60
CA GLU A 173 4.73 -15.71 7.51
C GLU A 173 5.39 -15.34 6.17
N ARG A 174 4.60 -15.15 5.10
CA ARG A 174 4.85 -14.38 3.85
C ARG A 174 3.48 -13.92 3.35
N PRO A 175 3.33 -12.99 2.39
CA PRO A 175 2.08 -13.01 1.64
C PRO A 175 2.12 -14.26 0.74
N ALA A 176 1.69 -15.40 1.29
CA ALA A 176 1.26 -16.51 0.46
C ALA A 176 0.10 -16.00 -0.42
N ALA A 177 0.00 -16.47 -1.66
CA ALA A 177 -1.13 -16.13 -2.54
C ALA A 177 -2.48 -16.29 -1.84
N GLU A 178 -2.59 -17.27 -0.95
CA GLU A 178 -3.75 -17.56 -0.11
C GLU A 178 -4.01 -16.51 0.99
N ALA A 179 -2.97 -15.93 1.61
CA ALA A 179 -3.12 -14.85 2.59
C ALA A 179 -3.57 -13.54 1.93
N SER A 180 -3.03 -13.25 0.75
CA SER A 180 -3.48 -12.17 -0.12
C SER A 180 -4.95 -12.41 -0.54
N GLU A 181 -5.27 -13.59 -1.06
CA GLU A 181 -6.63 -13.94 -1.46
C GLU A 181 -7.65 -13.85 -0.31
N PHE A 182 -7.27 -14.30 0.89
CA PHE A 182 -8.07 -14.10 2.10
C PHE A 182 -8.35 -12.62 2.36
N PHE A 183 -7.30 -11.81 2.44
CA PHE A 183 -7.43 -10.39 2.78
C PHE A 183 -8.32 -9.68 1.77
N TYR A 184 -8.15 -9.99 0.48
CA TYR A 184 -8.93 -9.39 -0.59
C TYR A 184 -10.38 -9.88 -0.64
N SER A 185 -10.61 -11.16 -0.33
CA SER A 185 -11.97 -11.69 -0.15
C SER A 185 -12.70 -10.96 0.99
N ALA A 186 -12.01 -10.67 2.10
CA ALA A 186 -12.56 -9.90 3.21
C ALA A 186 -12.84 -8.43 2.81
N LEU A 187 -11.94 -7.78 2.07
CA LEU A 187 -12.16 -6.42 1.56
C LEU A 187 -13.32 -6.31 0.58
N ARG A 188 -13.59 -7.35 -0.20
CA ARG A 188 -14.76 -7.38 -1.11
C ARG A 188 -16.07 -7.33 -0.32
N LEU A 189 -16.16 -8.05 0.79
CA LEU A 189 -17.34 -8.06 1.66
C LEU A 189 -17.62 -6.70 2.29
N LEU A 190 -16.59 -5.90 2.58
CA LEU A 190 -16.76 -4.54 3.10
C LEU A 190 -17.49 -3.59 2.12
N GLY A 191 -17.57 -3.92 0.83
CA GLY A 191 -18.24 -3.07 -0.15
C GLY A 191 -17.75 -1.61 -0.11
N ASN A 192 -18.69 -0.66 -0.03
CA ASN A 192 -18.45 0.77 0.20
C ASN A 192 -18.53 1.18 1.69
N GLU A 193 -18.83 0.25 2.61
CA GLU A 193 -19.20 0.54 4.00
C GLU A 193 -18.00 0.58 4.97
N GLY A 194 -16.78 0.29 4.50
CA GLY A 194 -15.60 0.11 5.36
C GLY A 194 -14.37 0.97 5.05
N ALA A 195 -14.48 2.00 4.20
CA ALA A 195 -13.38 2.94 4.02
C ALA A 195 -13.22 3.78 5.30
N PRO A 196 -12.02 3.93 5.88
CA PRO A 196 -11.82 4.82 7.02
C PRO A 196 -12.34 6.22 6.69
N GLU A 197 -13.08 6.87 7.60
CA GLU A 197 -13.69 8.21 7.38
C GLU A 197 -12.68 9.30 6.95
N VAL A 198 -11.39 9.06 7.15
CA VAL A 198 -10.29 9.99 6.81
C VAL A 198 -9.69 9.72 5.41
N GLU A 199 -10.07 8.63 4.74
CA GLU A 199 -9.45 8.16 3.51
C GLU A 199 -10.46 8.20 2.34
N ARG A 200 -10.28 9.15 1.41
CA ARG A 200 -11.14 9.29 0.22
C ARG A 200 -11.08 8.08 -0.74
N ARG A 201 -10.12 7.18 -0.55
CA ARG A 201 -9.81 6.08 -1.47
C ARG A 201 -10.06 4.74 -0.78
N ARG A 202 -10.79 3.84 -1.46
CA ARG A 202 -11.15 2.51 -0.97
C ARG A 202 -9.93 1.60 -0.67
N PHE A 203 -8.87 1.75 -1.47
CA PHE A 203 -7.65 0.95 -1.36
C PHE A 203 -6.42 1.85 -1.30
N ARG A 204 -5.57 1.65 -0.28
CA ARG A 204 -4.27 2.33 -0.19
C ARG A 204 -3.39 1.94 -1.37
N ARG A 205 -2.65 2.92 -1.88
CA ARG A 205 -1.70 2.75 -2.98
C ARG A 205 -0.28 2.60 -2.42
N PHE A 206 0.47 1.67 -2.98
CA PHE A 206 1.87 1.41 -2.66
C PHE A 206 2.73 2.13 -3.69
N PHE A 207 3.78 2.80 -3.24
CA PHE A 207 4.77 3.42 -4.12
C PHE A 207 5.69 2.34 -4.71
N THR A 208 5.78 2.26 -6.03
CA THR A 208 6.41 1.14 -6.75
C THR A 208 7.55 1.56 -7.68
N LEU A 209 7.84 2.86 -7.79
CA LEU A 209 8.90 3.36 -8.67
C LEU A 209 10.27 2.70 -8.44
N PRO A 210 10.72 2.40 -7.19
CA PRO A 210 12.00 1.72 -6.96
C PRO A 210 12.09 0.32 -7.59
N LEU A 211 10.95 -0.32 -7.84
CA LEU A 211 10.89 -1.64 -8.45
C LEU A 211 11.02 -1.60 -9.97
N GLY A 212 10.97 -0.42 -10.61
CA GLY A 212 11.14 -0.31 -12.06
C GLY A 212 10.12 -1.10 -12.89
N VAL A 213 8.90 -1.31 -12.36
CA VAL A 213 7.86 -2.07 -13.07
C VAL A 213 7.46 -1.31 -14.34
N LEU A 214 7.69 -1.94 -15.50
CA LEU A 214 7.32 -1.40 -16.80
C LEU A 214 5.85 -1.65 -17.06
N VAL A 215 5.17 -0.68 -17.65
CA VAL A 215 3.75 -0.77 -17.98
C VAL A 215 3.57 -0.43 -19.44
N ASP A 216 2.95 -1.33 -20.19
CA ASP A 216 2.53 -1.07 -21.57
C ASP A 216 1.01 -0.94 -21.64
N THR A 217 0.57 0.19 -22.16
CA THR A 217 -0.84 0.51 -22.37
C THR A 217 -1.08 0.85 -23.83
N PRO A 218 -2.34 0.80 -24.30
CA PRO A 218 -2.69 1.32 -25.61
C PRO A 218 -2.35 2.81 -25.81
N LEU A 219 -2.27 3.58 -24.73
CA LEU A 219 -1.94 5.01 -24.74
C LEU A 219 -0.45 5.31 -24.68
N GLY A 220 0.39 4.28 -24.58
CA GLY A 220 1.83 4.43 -24.45
C GLY A 220 2.41 3.54 -23.35
N SER A 221 3.73 3.54 -23.31
CA SER A 221 4.50 2.73 -22.36
C SER A 221 5.17 3.63 -21.32
N GLY A 222 5.35 3.11 -20.11
CA GLY A 222 5.83 3.90 -18.98
C GLY A 222 6.26 3.05 -17.80
N VAL A 223 6.39 3.70 -16.65
CA VAL A 223 6.77 3.07 -15.38
C VAL A 223 5.64 3.19 -14.37
N MET A 224 5.41 2.12 -13.61
CA MET A 224 4.41 2.12 -12.55
C MET A 224 4.92 2.90 -11.35
N VAL A 225 4.28 4.02 -11.08
CA VAL A 225 4.62 4.92 -9.98
C VAL A 225 4.01 4.41 -8.68
N ASP A 226 2.75 3.99 -8.75
CA ASP A 226 2.04 3.39 -7.62
C ASP A 226 1.02 2.33 -8.06
N LEU A 227 0.61 1.51 -7.11
CA LEU A 227 -0.33 0.40 -7.31
C LEU A 227 -1.27 0.24 -6.10
N SER A 228 -2.54 -0.01 -6.33
CA SER A 228 -3.45 -0.62 -5.36
C SER A 228 -4.27 -1.73 -6.00
N LEU A 229 -5.12 -2.38 -5.21
CA LEU A 229 -6.15 -3.27 -5.74
C LEU A 229 -7.09 -2.63 -6.75
N GLY A 230 -7.34 -1.33 -6.60
CA GLY A 230 -8.31 -0.63 -7.44
C GLY A 230 -7.72 -0.11 -8.74
N GLY A 231 -6.39 -0.08 -8.88
CA GLY A 231 -5.74 0.51 -10.04
C GLY A 231 -4.28 0.88 -9.82
N ALA A 232 -3.65 1.40 -10.87
CA ALA A 232 -2.24 1.82 -10.89
C ALA A 232 -2.08 3.23 -11.44
N LYS A 233 -1.00 3.93 -11.05
CA LYS A 233 -0.63 5.24 -11.60
C LYS A 233 0.65 4.99 -12.38
N VAL A 234 0.62 5.38 -13.64
CA VAL A 234 1.71 5.16 -14.59
C VAL A 234 2.25 6.51 -15.00
N GLU A 235 3.57 6.66 -15.00
CA GLU A 235 4.22 7.77 -15.68
C GLU A 235 4.58 7.31 -17.09
N LEU A 236 3.87 7.81 -18.09
CA LEU A 236 4.15 7.52 -19.49
C LEU A 236 5.50 8.11 -19.86
N LYS A 237 6.39 7.29 -20.40
CA LYS A 237 7.68 7.71 -20.94
C LYS A 237 7.63 7.85 -22.45
N THR A 238 6.80 7.03 -23.09
CA THR A 238 6.58 7.03 -24.53
C THR A 238 5.07 7.04 -24.80
N PRO A 239 4.43 8.22 -24.80
CA PRO A 239 3.01 8.35 -25.16
C PRO A 239 2.80 7.91 -26.61
N LYS A 240 1.69 7.21 -26.89
CA LYS A 240 1.26 6.88 -28.25
C LYS A 240 0.23 7.90 -28.71
N GLU A 241 0.35 8.35 -29.95
CA GLU A 241 -0.65 9.19 -30.59
C GLU A 241 -1.83 8.33 -31.07
N GLY A 242 -3.05 8.81 -30.84
CA GLY A 242 -4.27 8.14 -31.27
C GLY A 242 -5.36 8.15 -30.19
N PRO A 243 -6.62 7.91 -30.57
CA PRO A 243 -7.69 7.78 -29.60
C PRO A 243 -7.47 6.54 -28.71
N PRO A 244 -7.73 6.61 -27.39
CA PRO A 244 -7.73 5.42 -26.55
C PRO A 244 -8.71 4.38 -27.11
N PRO A 245 -8.37 3.08 -27.05
CA PRO A 245 -9.35 2.05 -27.32
C PRO A 245 -10.51 2.15 -26.32
N PRO A 246 -11.71 1.67 -26.69
CA PRO A 246 -12.83 1.63 -25.78
C PRO A 246 -12.46 0.83 -24.52
N PRO A 247 -12.78 1.33 -23.31
CA PRO A 247 -12.53 0.60 -22.08
C PRO A 247 -13.52 -0.58 -21.91
N PRO A 248 -13.12 -1.65 -21.18
CA PRO A 248 -11.79 -1.87 -20.63
C PRO A 248 -10.80 -2.34 -21.71
N PHE A 249 -9.51 -2.07 -21.49
CA PHE A 249 -8.42 -2.57 -22.32
C PHE A 249 -7.37 -3.27 -21.47
N THR A 250 -6.71 -4.27 -22.04
CA THR A 250 -5.66 -5.02 -21.35
C THR A 250 -4.39 -4.19 -21.23
N VAL A 251 -3.83 -4.15 -20.02
CA VAL A 251 -2.56 -3.51 -19.68
C VAL A 251 -1.55 -4.57 -19.28
N GLU A 252 -0.36 -4.51 -19.86
CA GLU A 252 0.76 -5.38 -19.48
C GLU A 252 1.60 -4.70 -18.39
N PHE A 253 1.79 -5.38 -17.26
CA PHE A 253 2.75 -5.03 -16.22
C PHE A 253 3.91 -6.00 -16.25
N ARG A 254 5.13 -5.50 -16.33
CA ARG A 254 6.35 -6.31 -16.41
C ARG A 254 7.31 -5.94 -15.28
N LEU A 255 7.59 -6.92 -14.42
CA LEU A 255 8.62 -6.80 -13.39
C LEU A 255 10.03 -6.94 -14.00
N PRO A 256 11.08 -6.39 -13.35
CA PRO A 256 12.45 -6.43 -13.88
C PRO A 256 12.97 -7.83 -14.20
N GLU A 257 12.51 -8.85 -13.48
CA GLU A 257 12.93 -10.25 -13.68
C GLU A 257 12.19 -10.95 -14.83
N GLY A 258 11.34 -10.21 -15.57
CA GLY A 258 10.65 -10.70 -16.76
C GLY A 258 9.27 -11.29 -16.53
N GLU A 259 8.80 -11.37 -15.28
CA GLU A 259 7.42 -11.75 -14.97
C GLU A 259 6.43 -10.74 -15.56
N ARG A 260 5.36 -11.24 -16.19
CA ARG A 260 4.34 -10.44 -16.88
C ARG A 260 2.96 -10.71 -16.32
N PHE A 261 2.18 -9.64 -16.17
CA PHE A 261 0.81 -9.66 -15.70
C PHE A 261 -0.05 -8.89 -16.68
N PHE A 262 -1.19 -9.45 -17.04
CA PHE A 262 -2.13 -8.84 -17.97
C PHE A 262 -3.40 -8.53 -17.20
N VAL A 263 -3.69 -7.23 -17.04
CA VAL A 263 -4.82 -6.74 -16.24
C VAL A 263 -5.65 -5.82 -17.10
N ASP A 264 -6.92 -6.15 -17.25
CA ASP A 264 -7.89 -5.28 -17.90
C ASP A 264 -8.13 -4.05 -17.03
N ALA A 265 -8.13 -2.87 -17.67
CA ALA A 265 -8.22 -1.59 -16.98
C ALA A 265 -8.92 -0.54 -17.85
N ARG A 266 -9.34 0.54 -17.20
CA ARG A 266 -9.80 1.76 -17.85
C ARG A 266 -9.03 2.97 -17.35
N VAL A 267 -8.99 4.03 -18.16
CA VAL A 267 -8.45 5.32 -17.73
C VAL A 267 -9.48 6.05 -16.87
N VAL A 268 -9.06 6.51 -15.69
CA VAL A 268 -9.90 7.32 -14.79
C VAL A 268 -9.36 8.74 -14.59
N GLY A 269 -8.16 9.03 -15.11
CA GLY A 269 -7.61 10.37 -15.10
C GLY A 269 -6.29 10.45 -15.84
N GLN A 270 -6.02 11.61 -16.42
CA GLN A 270 -4.73 11.97 -16.99
C GLN A 270 -4.27 13.28 -16.36
N THR A 271 -3.01 13.34 -15.95
CA THR A 271 -2.44 14.54 -15.35
C THR A 271 -1.13 14.90 -16.04
N PRO A 272 -0.97 16.14 -16.53
CA PRO A 272 0.27 16.59 -17.14
C PRO A 272 1.49 16.49 -16.18
N PRO A 273 2.71 16.25 -16.70
CA PRO A 273 3.02 16.13 -18.12
C PRO A 273 2.81 14.73 -18.72
N ALA A 274 2.62 13.66 -17.93
CA ALA A 274 2.52 12.31 -18.51
C ALA A 274 1.93 11.24 -17.57
N PHE A 275 1.15 11.61 -16.55
CA PHE A 275 0.60 10.62 -15.62
C PHE A 275 -0.73 10.07 -16.12
N LEU A 276 -0.83 8.75 -16.16
CA LEU A 276 -2.04 7.99 -16.47
C LEU A 276 -2.53 7.29 -15.20
N SER A 277 -3.76 7.58 -14.79
CA SER A 277 -4.44 6.87 -13.71
C SER A 277 -5.33 5.78 -14.29
N LEU A 278 -5.03 4.54 -13.96
CA LEU A 278 -5.76 3.35 -14.37
C LEU A 278 -6.65 2.86 -13.22
N ALA A 279 -7.86 2.41 -13.53
CA ALA A 279 -8.68 1.60 -12.64
C ALA A 279 -8.83 0.20 -13.24
N PHE A 280 -8.63 -0.84 -12.42
CA PHE A 280 -8.69 -2.22 -12.89
C PHE A 280 -10.13 -2.70 -13.07
N GLU A 281 -10.39 -3.39 -14.17
CA GLU A 281 -11.69 -3.94 -14.59
C GLU A 281 -11.47 -5.34 -15.17
N GLY A 282 -11.25 -6.36 -14.33
CA GLY A 282 -10.87 -7.67 -14.85
C GLY A 282 -10.77 -8.74 -13.77
N PRO A 283 -10.41 -9.98 -14.12
CA PRO A 283 -10.43 -11.11 -13.20
C PRO A 283 -9.56 -10.82 -11.99
N GLU A 284 -10.19 -10.79 -10.81
CA GLU A 284 -9.60 -10.42 -9.53
C GLU A 284 -8.25 -11.11 -9.34
N ARG A 285 -8.14 -12.38 -9.75
CA ARG A 285 -6.93 -13.20 -9.63
C ARG A 285 -5.66 -12.56 -10.22
N GLU A 286 -5.69 -12.00 -11.43
CA GLU A 286 -4.47 -11.41 -12.03
C GLU A 286 -4.07 -10.12 -11.34
N VAL A 287 -5.04 -9.31 -10.90
CA VAL A 287 -4.80 -8.14 -10.05
C VAL A 287 -4.17 -8.56 -8.73
N LEU A 288 -4.70 -9.60 -8.07
CA LEU A 288 -4.16 -10.10 -6.81
C LEU A 288 -2.74 -10.62 -6.96
N ARG A 289 -2.45 -11.35 -8.05
CA ARG A 289 -1.12 -11.85 -8.34
C ARG A 289 -0.12 -10.71 -8.56
N LEU A 290 -0.48 -9.71 -9.35
CA LEU A 290 0.36 -8.52 -9.58
C LEU A 290 0.63 -7.79 -8.26
N VAL A 291 -0.41 -7.47 -7.49
CA VAL A 291 -0.24 -6.72 -6.24
C VAL A 291 0.56 -7.52 -5.21
N SER A 292 0.26 -8.81 -5.03
CA SER A 292 1.02 -9.68 -4.11
C SER A 292 2.49 -9.71 -4.47
N ARG A 293 2.81 -9.89 -5.76
CA ARG A 293 4.20 -9.97 -6.23
C ARG A 293 4.96 -8.65 -6.05
N VAL A 294 4.30 -7.54 -6.34
CA VAL A 294 4.87 -6.20 -6.13
C VAL A 294 5.14 -5.95 -4.64
N LEU A 295 4.23 -6.38 -3.76
CA LEU A 295 4.40 -6.22 -2.32
C LEU A 295 5.52 -7.09 -1.74
N ASP A 296 5.66 -8.32 -2.25
CA ASP A 296 6.79 -9.21 -1.93
C ASP A 296 8.11 -8.51 -2.25
N ARG A 297 8.23 -7.95 -3.45
CA ARG A 297 9.45 -7.23 -3.87
C ARG A 297 9.70 -5.98 -3.04
N LEU A 298 8.67 -5.19 -2.76
CA LEU A 298 8.80 -4.06 -1.83
C LEU A 298 9.24 -4.49 -0.42
N SER A 299 9.14 -5.78 -0.07
CA SER A 299 9.58 -6.30 1.24
C SER A 299 11.03 -6.71 1.31
N GLU A 300 11.65 -6.88 0.15
CA GLU A 300 13.06 -7.21 -0.01
C GLU A 300 13.94 -5.95 -0.10
N LEU A 301 13.33 -4.77 -0.31
CA LEU A 301 13.96 -3.44 -0.29
C LEU A 301 14.00 -2.83 1.12
#